data_AF-A0A7C1EIP0-F1
#
_entry.id   AF-A0A7C1EIP0-F1
#
_cell.length_a   1.000
_cell.length_b   1.000
_cell.length_c   1.000
_cell.angle_alpha   90.00
_cell.angle_beta   90.00
_cell.angle_gamma   90.00
#
_symmetry.space_group_name_H-M   'P 1'
#
loop_
_entity.id
_entity.type
_entity.pdbx_description
1 polymer ?
#
loop_
_entity_poly.entity_id
_entity_poly.type
_entity_poly.pdbx_seq_one_letter_code
_entity_poly.pdbx_strand_id
1 'polypeptide(L)'
;ETNDPTRTATAWVDLLVGQTLGTASSVIGGPLDVIARGDGNDDIGIKGTYDDQMTIINFNSGTVGVDDMLFIQIAFTGTDATNPFVGIDNVSVVVPEPATLSILGLGGLALLRRRRA
;
A
#
# COMPACT_ATOMS: atom_id res chain seq x y z
N GLU A 1 13.93 9.04 6.35
CA GLU A 1 13.97 10.17 5.40
C GLU A 1 15.27 10.96 5.58
N THR A 2 15.83 11.56 4.53
CA THR A 2 16.99 12.48 4.61
C THR A 2 16.62 13.78 3.93
N ASN A 3 17.31 14.85 4.27
CA ASN A 3 17.25 16.17 3.64
C ASN A 3 18.41 16.38 2.63
N ASP A 4 18.85 15.30 1.98
CA ASP A 4 19.88 15.36 0.94
C ASP A 4 19.30 14.85 -0.39
N PRO A 5 19.07 15.73 -1.38
CA PRO A 5 18.49 15.35 -2.67
C PRO A 5 19.43 14.54 -3.55
N THR A 6 20.73 14.56 -3.24
CA THR A 6 21.73 13.79 -3.99
C THR A 6 21.80 12.34 -3.53
N ARG A 7 21.07 11.99 -2.46
CA ARG A 7 20.99 10.63 -1.95
C ARG A 7 19.88 9.86 -2.65
N THR A 8 20.23 8.88 -3.46
CA THR A 8 19.28 8.01 -4.12
C THR A 8 19.49 6.52 -3.80
N ALA A 9 18.39 5.79 -3.85
CA ALA A 9 18.37 4.35 -3.78
C ALA A 9 17.55 3.82 -4.94
N THR A 10 18.14 2.93 -5.75
CA THR A 10 17.38 2.17 -6.74
C THR A 10 16.95 0.86 -6.09
N ALA A 11 15.70 0.51 -6.30
CA ALA A 11 15.11 -0.73 -5.80
C ALA A 11 14.11 -1.26 -6.81
N TRP A 12 13.71 -2.52 -6.65
CA TRP A 12 12.44 -2.98 -7.17
C TRP A 12 11.47 -3.17 -6.01
N VAL A 13 10.18 -2.93 -6.29
CA VAL A 13 9.09 -3.15 -5.35
C VAL A 13 8.03 -4.03 -5.96
N ASP A 14 7.43 -4.90 -5.17
CA ASP A 14 6.27 -5.69 -5.59
C ASP A 14 5.22 -5.74 -4.47
N LEU A 15 3.97 -5.87 -4.89
CA LEU A 15 2.83 -6.06 -4.01
C LEU A 15 2.27 -7.45 -4.27
N LEU A 16 2.31 -8.31 -3.26
CA LEU A 16 1.91 -9.70 -3.38
C LEU A 16 0.72 -10.00 -2.49
N VAL A 17 -0.17 -10.88 -2.94
CA VAL A 17 -1.27 -11.42 -2.14
C VAL A 17 -1.17 -12.93 -2.06
N GLY A 18 -1.33 -13.47 -0.85
CA GLY A 18 -1.45 -14.91 -0.60
C GLY A 18 -1.25 -15.26 0.86
N GLN A 19 -1.36 -16.54 1.22
CA GLN A 19 -1.22 -16.99 2.61
C GLN A 19 0.22 -16.92 3.15
N THR A 20 1.21 -17.05 2.27
CA THR A 20 2.64 -17.00 2.63
C THR A 20 3.43 -16.24 1.58
N LEU A 21 4.56 -15.65 1.96
CA LEU A 21 5.41 -14.92 1.03
C LEU A 21 5.88 -15.79 -0.16
N GLY A 22 6.14 -17.08 0.07
CA GLY A 22 6.65 -17.99 -0.96
C GLY A 22 5.60 -18.46 -1.96
N THR A 23 4.31 -18.30 -1.65
CA THR A 23 3.19 -18.68 -2.53
C THR A 23 2.36 -17.48 -2.97
N ALA A 24 2.67 -16.29 -2.49
CA ALA A 24 1.97 -15.07 -2.86
C ALA A 24 2.26 -14.70 -4.31
N SER A 25 1.26 -14.10 -4.96
CA SER A 25 1.33 -13.66 -6.36
C SER A 25 1.23 -12.15 -6.46
N SER A 26 1.93 -11.56 -7.43
CA SER A 26 1.88 -10.11 -7.65
C SER A 26 0.49 -9.65 -8.05
N VAL A 27 0.03 -8.57 -7.41
CA VAL A 27 -1.21 -7.87 -7.75
C VAL A 27 -0.98 -6.62 -8.60
N ILE A 28 0.29 -6.31 -8.91
CA ILE A 28 0.67 -5.19 -9.78
C ILE A 28 1.34 -5.65 -11.09
N GLY A 29 1.37 -6.95 -11.36
CA GLY A 29 1.91 -7.52 -12.61
C GLY A 29 3.40 -7.84 -12.57
N GLY A 30 4.01 -7.81 -11.38
CA GLY A 30 5.42 -8.12 -11.13
C GLY A 30 6.18 -6.94 -10.51
N PRO A 31 7.49 -7.13 -10.22
CA PRO A 31 8.31 -6.08 -9.62
C PRO A 31 8.40 -4.83 -10.50
N LEU A 32 8.22 -3.67 -9.88
CA LEU A 32 8.38 -2.35 -10.46
C LEU A 32 9.70 -1.74 -10.00
N ASP A 33 10.53 -1.31 -10.95
CA ASP A 33 11.73 -0.55 -10.62
C ASP A 33 11.36 0.85 -10.13
N VAL A 34 11.95 1.25 -9.00
CA VAL A 34 11.74 2.55 -8.37
C VAL A 34 13.06 3.20 -8.03
N ILE A 35 13.05 4.53 -7.98
CA ILE A 35 14.17 5.34 -7.49
C ILE A 35 13.64 6.17 -6.33
N ALA A 36 14.03 5.79 -5.11
CA ALA A 36 13.80 6.62 -3.94
C ALA A 36 14.87 7.70 -3.88
N ARG A 37 14.47 8.95 -3.67
CA ARG A 37 15.37 10.09 -3.54
C ARG A 37 15.19 10.71 -2.16
N GLY A 38 16.27 11.21 -1.61
CA GLY A 38 16.23 12.03 -0.41
C GLY A 38 15.60 13.39 -0.69
N ASP A 39 15.15 14.03 0.38
CA ASP A 39 14.50 15.32 0.31
C ASP A 39 15.50 16.41 -0.01
N GLY A 40 15.27 17.13 -1.11
CA GLY A 40 15.96 18.39 -1.33
C GLY A 40 15.35 19.44 -0.44
N ASN A 41 16.16 20.27 0.23
CA ASN A 41 15.67 21.60 0.56
C ASN A 41 15.19 22.22 -0.77
N ASP A 42 13.89 22.28 -0.94
CA ASP A 42 13.25 22.63 -2.17
C ASP A 42 13.52 24.11 -2.46
N ASP A 43 14.31 24.39 -3.50
CA ASP A 43 14.41 25.71 -4.14
C ASP A 43 13.07 26.11 -4.84
N ILE A 44 11.98 25.38 -4.58
CA ILE A 44 10.62 25.60 -5.05
C ILE A 44 9.73 26.18 -3.92
N GLY A 45 10.30 26.65 -2.81
CA GLY A 45 9.62 27.56 -1.89
C GLY A 45 8.34 27.02 -1.21
N ILE A 46 8.11 25.71 -1.23
CA ILE A 46 7.03 25.03 -0.48
C ILE A 46 7.69 23.93 0.36
N LYS A 47 8.34 24.36 1.44
CA LYS A 47 8.92 23.47 2.44
C LYS A 47 7.95 22.35 2.81
N GLY A 48 8.36 21.10 2.59
CA GLY A 48 7.68 19.90 3.06
C GLY A 48 6.71 19.24 2.07
N THR A 49 6.79 19.52 0.77
CA THR A 49 6.08 18.72 -0.26
C THR A 49 6.96 17.59 -0.75
N TYR A 50 6.70 16.37 -0.30
CA TYR A 50 7.41 15.14 -0.68
C TYR A 50 7.01 14.59 -2.07
N ASP A 51 6.34 15.41 -2.88
CA ASP A 51 5.67 14.97 -4.12
C ASP A 51 6.67 14.53 -5.21
N ASP A 52 7.91 15.02 -5.18
CA ASP A 52 8.97 14.65 -6.14
C ASP A 52 9.74 13.37 -5.76
N GLN A 53 9.45 12.81 -4.58
CA GLN A 53 10.08 11.61 -4.01
C GLN A 53 9.10 10.44 -3.85
N MET A 54 7.83 10.67 -4.15
CA MET A 54 6.73 9.74 -3.88
C MET A 54 6.44 8.85 -5.09
N THR A 55 6.63 7.53 -4.94
CA THR A 55 6.01 6.56 -5.86
C THR A 55 4.70 6.09 -5.26
N ILE A 56 3.58 6.58 -5.79
CA ILE A 56 2.24 6.10 -5.37
C ILE A 56 1.88 4.86 -6.19
N ILE A 57 1.62 3.76 -5.50
CA ILE A 57 1.12 2.52 -6.13
C ILE A 57 -0.32 2.30 -5.67
N ASN A 58 -1.25 2.54 -6.60
CA ASN A 58 -2.66 2.19 -6.41
C ASN A 58 -2.93 0.85 -7.10
N PHE A 59 -3.52 -0.09 -6.37
CA PHE A 59 -3.83 -1.42 -6.89
C PHE A 59 -5.19 -1.89 -6.36
N ASN A 60 -5.80 -2.81 -7.11
CA ASN A 60 -6.99 -3.54 -6.67
C ASN A 60 -6.58 -5.00 -6.47
N SER A 61 -6.62 -5.48 -5.23
CA SER A 61 -6.30 -6.87 -4.90
C SER A 61 -7.32 -7.88 -5.44
N GLY A 62 -8.45 -7.41 -5.97
CA GLY A 62 -9.58 -8.24 -6.33
C GLY A 62 -10.20 -8.87 -5.09
N THR A 63 -10.57 -10.15 -5.20
CA THR A 63 -11.04 -10.94 -4.05
C THR A 63 -9.83 -11.52 -3.34
N VAL A 64 -9.67 -11.16 -2.06
CA VAL A 64 -8.70 -11.78 -1.14
C VAL A 64 -9.36 -12.95 -0.42
N GLY A 65 -8.67 -14.08 -0.37
CA GLY A 65 -9.12 -15.27 0.35
C GLY A 65 -9.05 -15.09 1.87
N VAL A 66 -9.69 -16.01 2.58
CA VAL A 66 -9.50 -16.11 4.04
C VAL A 66 -8.03 -16.44 4.31
N ASP A 67 -7.45 -15.77 5.30
CA ASP A 67 -6.05 -15.89 5.73
C ASP A 67 -5.00 -15.40 4.71
N ASP A 68 -5.42 -14.82 3.59
CA ASP A 68 -4.48 -14.14 2.70
C ASP A 68 -3.92 -12.87 3.35
N MET A 69 -2.65 -12.62 3.10
CA MET A 69 -1.91 -11.44 3.53
C MET A 69 -1.52 -10.60 2.32
N LEU A 70 -1.46 -9.28 2.51
CA LEU A 70 -0.76 -8.37 1.62
C LEU A 70 0.72 -8.32 2.05
N PHE A 71 1.62 -8.63 1.14
CA PHE A 71 3.05 -8.46 1.32
C PHE A 71 3.53 -7.29 0.46
N ILE A 72 4.40 -6.46 1.04
CA ILE A 72 5.16 -5.45 0.33
C ILE A 72 6.60 -5.94 0.30
N GLN A 73 7.11 -6.25 -0.89
CA GLN A 73 8.51 -6.59 -1.08
C GLN A 73 9.26 -5.39 -1.63
N ILE A 74 10.42 -5.12 -1.06
CA ILE A 74 11.34 -4.08 -1.50
C ILE A 74 12.73 -4.71 -1.48
N ALA A 75 13.44 -4.66 -2.61
CA ALA A 75 14.85 -5.03 -2.62
C ALA A 75 15.68 -3.96 -3.32
N PHE A 76 16.74 -3.55 -2.64
CA PHE A 76 17.70 -2.61 -3.17
C PHE A 76 18.49 -3.23 -4.31
N THR A 77 18.60 -2.51 -5.42
CA THR A 77 19.40 -2.88 -6.59
C THR A 77 20.64 -1.99 -6.72
N GLY A 78 20.67 -0.84 -6.04
CA GLY A 78 21.77 0.12 -6.13
C GLY A 78 21.57 1.33 -5.23
N THR A 79 22.67 1.99 -4.90
CA THR A 79 22.74 3.10 -3.95
C THR A 79 23.87 4.02 -4.38
N ASP A 80 23.67 5.34 -4.41
CA ASP A 80 24.72 6.31 -4.78
C ASP A 80 25.43 6.93 -3.55
N ALA A 81 25.02 6.56 -2.35
CA ALA A 81 25.44 7.20 -1.12
C ALA A 81 25.45 6.26 0.09
N THR A 82 26.13 6.71 1.16
CA THR A 82 26.16 6.04 2.47
C THR A 82 24.80 6.17 3.17
N ASN A 83 24.25 5.06 3.69
CA ASN A 83 22.95 4.99 4.38
C ASN A 83 21.72 5.32 3.50
N PRO A 84 21.55 4.62 2.36
CA PRO A 84 20.35 4.73 1.54
C PRO A 84 19.11 4.29 2.35
N PHE A 85 17.97 4.93 2.08
CA PHE A 85 16.72 4.67 2.79
C PHE A 85 15.57 4.60 1.79
N VAL A 86 14.75 3.55 1.91
CA VAL A 86 13.44 3.44 1.27
C VAL A 86 12.44 3.26 2.40
N GLY A 87 11.43 4.13 2.43
CA GLY A 87 10.34 4.08 3.40
C GLY A 87 9.03 3.72 2.70
N ILE A 88 8.12 3.13 3.47
CA ILE A 88 6.71 2.98 3.08
C ILE A 88 5.95 3.94 3.98
N ASP A 89 5.18 4.85 3.39
CA ASP A 89 4.32 5.78 4.13
C ASP A 89 2.92 5.84 3.49
N ASN A 90 1.96 6.37 4.24
CA ASN A 90 0.58 6.61 3.84
C ASN A 90 -0.15 5.37 3.26
N VAL A 91 0.09 4.19 3.83
CA VAL A 91 -0.64 2.97 3.46
C VAL A 91 -2.11 3.12 3.84
N SER A 92 -2.99 3.03 2.83
CA SER A 92 -4.44 3.03 3.01
C SER A 92 -5.05 1.80 2.38
N VAL A 93 -6.00 1.17 3.09
CA VAL A 93 -6.72 -0.02 2.63
C VAL A 93 -8.21 0.28 2.70
N VAL A 94 -8.90 0.16 1.57
CA VAL A 94 -10.35 0.30 1.48
C VAL A 94 -10.96 -1.10 1.48
N VAL A 95 -11.65 -1.45 2.55
CA VAL A 95 -12.41 -2.71 2.65
C VAL A 95 -13.88 -2.40 2.42
N PRO A 96 -14.55 -3.02 1.43
CA PRO A 96 -15.99 -2.88 1.26
C PRO A 96 -16.73 -3.29 2.54
N GLU A 97 -17.79 -2.55 2.88
CA GLU A 97 -18.61 -2.92 4.04
C GLU A 97 -19.10 -4.37 3.92
N PRO A 98 -19.05 -5.17 4.99
CA PRO A 98 -19.57 -6.54 4.93
C PRO A 98 -21.06 -6.53 4.60
N ALA A 99 -21.45 -7.05 3.43
CA ALA A 99 -22.86 -7.20 3.06
C ALA A 99 -23.68 -7.96 4.12
N THR A 100 -23.01 -8.82 4.90
CA THR A 100 -23.56 -9.56 6.03
C THR A 100 -24.15 -8.66 7.11
N LEU A 101 -23.58 -7.47 7.38
CA LEU A 101 -24.12 -6.53 8.37
C LEU A 101 -25.45 -5.92 7.89
N SER A 102 -25.51 -5.56 6.60
CA SER A 102 -26.74 -5.06 5.99
C SER A 102 -27.85 -6.13 5.99
N ILE A 103 -27.50 -7.38 5.69
CA ILE A 103 -28.44 -8.51 5.73
C ILE A 103 -28.87 -8.82 7.17
N LEU A 104 -27.96 -8.77 8.15
CA LEU A 104 -28.29 -8.95 9.56
C LEU A 104 -29.23 -7.85 10.06
N GLY A 105 -28.96 -6.59 9.69
CA GLY A 105 -29.80 -5.45 10.04
C GLY A 105 -31.20 -5.56 9.46
N LEU A 106 -31.31 -5.81 8.14
CA LEU A 106 -32.60 -5.95 7.47
C LEU A 106 -33.36 -7.20 7.91
N GLY A 107 -32.66 -8.34 8.08
CA GLY A 107 -33.23 -9.58 8.58
C GLY A 107 -33.75 -9.45 10.02
N GLY A 108 -32.97 -8.80 10.90
CA GLY A 108 -33.39 -8.48 12.26
C GLY A 108 -34.62 -7.56 12.28
N LEU A 109 -34.65 -6.55 11.42
CA LEU A 109 -35.78 -5.63 11.30
C LEU A 109 -37.05 -6.34 10.79
N ALA A 110 -36.91 -7.25 9.82
CA ALA A 110 -38.01 -8.08 9.32
C ALA A 110 -38.59 -8.99 10.42
N LEU A 111 -37.74 -9.59 11.26
CA LEU A 111 -38.16 -10.40 12.41
C LEU A 111 -38.92 -9.56 13.45
N LEU A 112 -38.44 -8.35 13.75
CA LEU A 112 -39.13 -7.43 14.67
C LEU A 112 -40.49 -7.01 14.14
N ARG A 113 -40.61 -6.74 12.82
CA ARG A 113 -41.90 -6.43 12.19
C ARG A 113 -42.88 -7.59 12.31
N ARG A 114 -42.42 -8.83 12.12
CA ARG A 114 -43.26 -10.04 12.25
C ARG A 114 -43.71 -10.31 13.69
N ARG A 115 -42.96 -9.87 14.71
CA ARG A 115 -43.37 -9.99 16.12
C ARG A 115 -44.41 -8.96 16.56
N ARG A 116 -44.55 -7.85 15.82
CA ARG A 116 -45.49 -6.76 16.12
C ARG A 116 -46.80 -6.83 15.33
N ALA A 117 -46.85 -7.63 14.27
CA ALA A 117 -48.07 -7.96 13.52
C ALA A 117 -48.72 -9.20 14.14
#